data_AF-K0Z4C0-F1
#
_entry.id   AF-K0Z4C0-F1
#
_cell.length_a   1.000
_cell.length_b   1.000
_cell.length_c   1.000
_cell.angle_alpha   90.00
_cell.angle_beta   90.00
_cell.angle_gamma   90.00
#
_symmetry.space_group_name_H-M   'P 1'
#
loop_
_entity.id
_entity.type
_entity.pdbx_description
1 polymer ?
#
loop_
_entity_poly.entity_id
_entity_poly.type
_entity_poly.pdbx_seq_one_letter_code
_entity_poly.pdbx_strand_id
1 'polypeptide(L)' 'MTSLYDFSVLNQDDQETSLESYRGKMLLIVNTATGCGLTPQYQGLQELYERYQDQGF' A
#
# COMPACT_ATOMS: atom_id res chain seq x y z
N MET A 1 10.94 -10.96 -17.62
CA MET A 1 10.54 -9.58 -17.28
C MET A 1 10.08 -9.61 -15.84
N THR A 2 10.54 -8.68 -15.02
CA THR A 2 10.17 -8.61 -13.60
C THR A 2 8.91 -7.76 -13.43
N SER A 3 7.96 -8.26 -12.66
CA SER A 3 6.71 -7.60 -12.29
C SER A 3 6.71 -7.26 -10.80
N LEU A 4 5.83 -6.34 -10.39
CA LEU A 4 5.58 -6.04 -8.98
C LEU A 4 5.21 -7.31 -8.18
N TYR A 5 4.49 -8.23 -8.82
CA TYR A 5 4.00 -9.46 -8.19
C TYR A 5 5.08 -10.51 -7.93
N ASP A 6 6.30 -10.29 -8.42
CA ASP A 6 7.43 -11.18 -8.17
C ASP A 6 8.13 -10.87 -6.84
N PHE A 7 7.73 -9.78 -6.15
CA PHE A 7 8.34 -9.33 -4.90
C PHE A 7 7.55 -9.78 -3.66
N SER A 8 8.30 -10.02 -2.60
CA SER A 8 7.80 -10.15 -1.23
C SER A 8 8.39 -9.03 -0.37
N VAL A 9 7.61 -8.55 0.59
CA VAL A 9 8.02 -7.51 1.54
C VAL A 9 7.71 -7.95 2.96
N LEU A 10 8.42 -7.39 3.93
CA LEU A 10 8.04 -7.55 5.34
C LEU A 10 6.90 -6.59 5.67
N ASN A 11 5.87 -7.10 6.33
CA ASN A 11 4.80 -6.27 6.88
C ASN A 11 5.22 -5.65 8.24
N GLN A 12 4.30 -4.95 8.89
CA GLN A 12 4.56 -4.28 10.17
C GLN A 12 4.88 -5.24 11.34
N ASP A 13 4.54 -6.53 11.18
CA ASP A 13 4.80 -7.61 12.15
C ASP A 13 6.04 -8.45 11.78
N ASP A 14 6.90 -7.94 10.88
CA ASP A 14 8.09 -8.62 10.33
C ASP A 14 7.79 -9.96 9.63
N GLN A 15 6.56 -10.14 9.14
CA GLN A 15 6.16 -11.32 8.38
C GLN A 15 6.28 -11.06 6.88
N GLU A 16 6.75 -12.07 6.16
CA GLU A 16 6.85 -12.01 4.71
C GLU A 16 5.46 -12.03 4.05
N THR A 17 5.18 -11.00 3.24
CA THR A 17 3.95 -10.84 2.47
C THR A 17 4.29 -10.75 0.99
N SER A 18 3.79 -11.70 0.20
CA SER A 18 3.94 -11.66 -1.26
C SER A 18 3.00 -10.63 -1.87
N LEU A 19 3.53 -9.78 -2.75
CA LEU A 19 2.74 -8.80 -3.49
C LEU A 19 1.82 -9.45 -4.54
N GLU A 20 2.04 -10.73 -4.87
CA GLU A 20 1.17 -11.51 -5.76
C GLU A 20 -0.30 -11.47 -5.32
N SER A 21 -0.54 -11.53 -4.00
CA SER A 21 -1.88 -11.51 -3.40
C SER A 21 -2.74 -10.31 -3.76
N TYR A 22 -2.13 -9.25 -4.28
CA TYR A 22 -2.80 -8.02 -4.73
C TYR A 22 -3.07 -8.00 -6.24
N ARG A 23 -2.79 -9.08 -6.97
CA ARG A 23 -3.00 -9.14 -8.42
C ARG A 23 -4.46 -8.90 -8.78
N GLY A 24 -4.65 -8.02 -9.76
CA GLY A 24 -5.98 -7.64 -10.24
C GLY A 24 -6.64 -6.51 -9.45
N LYS A 25 -5.96 -5.98 -8.42
CA LYS A 25 -6.38 -4.75 -7.72
C LYS A 25 -5.60 -3.53 -8.23
N MET A 26 -6.20 -2.36 -8.11
CA MET A 26 -5.47 -1.10 -8.27
C MET A 26 -4.63 -0.87 -7.01
N LEU A 27 -3.35 -0.51 -7.15
CA LEU A 27 -2.45 -0.32 -6.02
C LEU A 27 -1.89 1.09 -5.96
N LEU A 28 -1.96 1.70 -4.76
CA LEU A 28 -1.24 2.92 -4.42
C LEU A 28 -0.13 2.59 -3.41
N ILE A 29 1.12 2.66 -3.86
CA ILE A 29 2.30 2.43 -3.01
C ILE A 29 2.84 3.78 -2.55
N VAL A 30 2.94 3.99 -1.24
CA VAL A 30 3.40 5.24 -0.63
C VAL A 30 4.56 4.96 0.30
N ASN A 31 5.69 5.63 0.11
CA ASN A 31 6.76 5.64 1.10
C ASN A 31 6.42 6.69 2.18
N THR A 32 6.24 6.25 3.42
CA THR A 32 5.91 7.13 4.55
C THR A 32 7.07 7.24 5.54
N ALA A 33 7.03 8.27 6.39
CA ALA A 33 8.00 8.49 7.47
C ALA A 33 7.29 9.07 8.69
N THR A 34 7.60 8.58 9.89
CA THR A 34 6.97 9.00 11.16
C THR A 34 7.52 10.30 11.73
N GLY A 35 8.64 10.81 11.19
CA GLY A 35 9.34 12.01 11.67
C GLY A 35 9.26 13.24 10.75
N CYS A 36 8.45 13.21 9.69
CA CYS A 36 8.29 14.33 8.78
C CYS A 36 7.02 15.13 9.09
N GLY A 37 7.02 16.44 8.82
CA GLY A 37 5.83 17.31 8.93
C GLY A 37 4.69 16.98 7.95
N LEU A 38 4.79 15.85 7.24
CA LEU A 38 3.82 15.35 6.28
C LEU A 38 2.86 14.32 6.88
N THR A 39 2.90 14.06 8.18
CA THR A 39 1.91 13.21 8.88
C THR A 39 0.44 13.53 8.55
N PRO A 40 0.03 14.80 8.32
CA PRO A 40 -1.35 15.10 7.88
C PRO A 40 -1.77 14.39 6.58
N GLN A 41 -0.82 13.93 5.75
CA GLN A 41 -1.12 13.19 4.51
C GLN A 41 -1.84 11.86 4.76
N TYR A 42 -1.70 11.25 5.95
CA TYR A 42 -2.39 10.00 6.28
C TYR A 42 -3.90 10.14 6.22
N GLN A 43 -4.44 11.30 6.57
CA GLN A 43 -5.88 11.55 6.49
C GLN A 43 -6.36 11.50 5.03
N GLY A 44 -5.65 12.17 4.11
CA GLY A 44 -5.99 12.12 2.69
C GLY A 44 -5.87 10.73 2.09
N LEU A 45 -4.89 9.93 2.54
CA LEU A 45 -4.76 8.52 2.13
C LEU A 45 -5.92 7.66 2.63
N GLN A 46 -6.37 7.89 3.87
CA GLN A 46 -7.55 7.22 4.42
C GLN A 46 -8.82 7.57 3.62
N GLU A 47 -9.04 8.85 3.33
CA GLU A 47 -10.19 9.31 2.54
C GLU A 47 -10.20 8.72 1.12
N LEU A 48 -9.03 8.56 0.50
CA LEU A 48 -8.89 7.89 -0.79
C LEU A 48 -9.27 6.41 -0.68
N TYR A 49 -8.72 5.70 0.32
CA TYR A 49 -9.02 4.28 0.53
C TYR A 49 -10.53 4.05 0.76
N GLU A 50 -11.14 4.81 1.66
CA GLU A 50 -12.57 4.72 1.96
C GLU A 50 -13.46 4.92 0.73
N ARG A 51 -13.05 5.82 -0.16
CA ARG A 51 -13.81 6.14 -1.38
C ARG A 51 -13.72 5.05 -2.46
N TYR A 52 -12.60 4.33 -2.55
CA TYR A 52 -12.31 3.47 -3.70
C TYR A 52 -12.17 1.98 -3.36
N GLN A 53 -12.10 1.58 -2.08
CA GLN A 53 -11.94 0.16 -1.68
C GLN A 53 -12.99 -0.78 -2.31
N ASP A 54 -14.25 -0.35 -2.39
CA ASP A 54 -15.34 -1.15 -2.98
C ASP A 54 -15.30 -1.20 -4.52
N GLN A 55 -14.44 -0.39 -5.14
CA GLN A 55 -14.23 -0.32 -6.59
C GLN A 55 -12.98 -1.10 -7.04
N GLY A 56 -12.31 -1.80 -6.13
CA GLY A 56 -11.11 -2.60 -6.40
C GLY A 56 -9.79 -1.88 -6.15
N PHE A 57 -9.79 -0.86 -5.30
CA PHE A 57 -8.59 -0.26 -4.68
C PHE A 57 -8.03 -1.15 -3.57
#